data_AF-G4NCI2-F1
#
_entry.id   AF-G4NCI2-F1
#
_cell.length_a   1.000
_cell.length_b   1.000
_cell.length_c   1.000
_cell.angle_alpha   90.00
_cell.angle_beta   90.00
_cell.angle_gamma   90.00
#
_symmetry.space_group_name_H-M   'P 1'
#
loop_
_entity.id
_entity.type
_entity.pdbx_description
1 polymer ?
#
loop_
_entity_poly.entity_id
_entity_poly.type
_entity_poly.pdbx_seq_one_letter_code
_entity_poly.pdbx_strand_id
1 'polypeptide(L)'
;MSTTQEKGQRYSVLVSCTLHDGKTDEYLAIMEKVIAYLSKEEPDFLHIEIMRVDGSPNKLRYLEHWAKPFDVLAKDTASNPQLNEFMNAMDPLLAEKRSVEFLRSFGGPWARTRDGTFSKIRCMLTPPGEASLLSLPGAYS
;
A
#
# COMPACT_ATOMS: atom_id res chain seq x y z
N MET A 1 20.38 25.77 1.92
CA MET A 1 19.96 24.35 2.04
C MET A 1 19.29 24.19 3.39
N SER A 2 17.95 24.14 3.43
CA SER A 2 17.21 24.03 4.69
C SER A 2 17.06 22.56 5.06
N THR A 3 17.79 22.12 6.08
CA THR A 3 17.58 20.86 6.79
C THR A 3 16.31 20.97 7.63
N THR A 4 15.15 20.89 6.98
CA THR A 4 13.91 20.67 7.70
C THR A 4 13.81 19.17 7.92
N GLN A 5 13.97 18.70 9.16
CA GLN A 5 13.46 17.38 9.52
C GLN A 5 11.95 17.41 9.28
N GLU A 6 11.53 16.83 8.15
CA GLU A 6 10.14 16.78 7.71
C GLU A 6 9.35 15.88 8.66
N LYS A 7 8.69 16.48 9.65
CA LYS A 7 7.62 15.81 10.39
C LYS A 7 6.58 15.30 9.39
N GLY A 8 6.43 13.98 9.30
CA GLY A 8 5.41 13.31 8.46
C GLY A 8 5.93 12.60 7.20
N GLN A 9 7.22 12.25 7.10
CA GLN A 9 7.72 11.46 5.97
C GLN A 9 7.05 10.08 5.89
N ARG A 10 6.34 9.85 4.79
CA ARG A 10 5.74 8.57 4.42
C ARG A 10 6.64 7.81 3.48
N TYR A 11 6.75 6.50 3.71
CA TYR A 11 7.55 5.63 2.88
C TYR A 11 6.66 4.58 2.22
N SER A 12 7.02 4.23 1.00
CA SER A 12 6.48 3.05 0.34
C SER A 12 7.60 2.04 0.13
N VAL A 13 7.29 0.76 0.27
CA VAL A 13 8.23 -0.33 0.02
C VAL A 13 7.75 -1.09 -1.20
N LEU A 14 8.50 -1.01 -2.29
CA LEU A 14 8.25 -1.80 -3.49
C LEU A 14 9.02 -3.11 -3.36
N VAL A 15 8.30 -4.23 -3.38
CA VAL A 15 8.90 -5.56 -3.37
C VAL A 15 8.58 -6.26 -4.68
N SER A 16 9.58 -6.92 -5.25
CA SER A 16 9.42 -7.81 -6.41
C SER A 16 9.79 -9.24 -6.03
N CYS A 17 8.91 -10.18 -6.37
CA CYS A 17 9.06 -11.60 -6.09
C CYS A 17 8.93 -12.41 -7.39
N THR A 18 9.83 -13.34 -7.60
CA THR A 18 9.68 -14.42 -8.60
C THR A 18 9.40 -15.71 -7.82
N LEU A 19 8.24 -16.33 -8.05
CA LEU A 19 7.80 -17.56 -7.38
C LEU A 19 8.13 -18.80 -8.21
N HIS A 20 8.23 -19.95 -7.55
CA HIS A 20 8.18 -21.25 -8.23
C HIS A 20 6.80 -21.48 -8.87
N ASP A 21 6.76 -22.33 -9.92
CA ASP A 21 5.52 -22.69 -10.61
C ASP A 21 4.48 -23.26 -9.62
N GLY A 22 3.24 -22.75 -9.71
CA GLY A 22 2.13 -23.20 -8.87
C GLY A 22 2.16 -22.73 -7.41
N LYS A 23 3.13 -21.89 -7.01
CA LYS A 23 3.25 -21.38 -5.63
C LYS A 23 2.53 -20.07 -5.36
N THR A 24 1.91 -19.46 -6.36
CA THR A 24 1.23 -18.17 -6.24
C THR A 24 0.14 -18.16 -5.16
N ASP A 25 -0.77 -19.13 -5.14
CA ASP A 25 -1.89 -19.13 -4.19
C ASP A 25 -1.41 -19.36 -2.75
N GLU A 26 -0.41 -20.24 -2.57
CA GLU A 26 0.22 -20.48 -1.27
C GLU A 26 0.91 -19.21 -0.75
N TYR A 27 1.63 -18.50 -1.62
CA TYR A 27 2.27 -17.23 -1.28
C TYR A 27 1.23 -16.16 -0.89
N LEU A 28 0.14 -16.03 -1.65
CA LEU A 28 -0.92 -15.06 -1.36
C LEU A 28 -1.67 -15.38 -0.06
N ALA A 29 -1.85 -16.67 0.28
CA ALA A 29 -2.44 -17.07 1.55
C ALA A 29 -1.55 -16.70 2.76
N ILE A 30 -0.23 -16.69 2.61
CA ILE A 30 0.68 -16.17 3.64
C ILE A 30 0.61 -14.65 3.68
N MET A 31 0.59 -13.97 2.53
CA MET A 31 0.45 -12.51 2.47
C MET A 31 -0.84 -12.01 3.13
N GLU A 32 -1.95 -12.74 2.99
CA GLU A 32 -3.19 -12.41 3.71
C GLU A 32 -2.98 -12.36 5.23
N LYS A 33 -2.22 -13.32 5.78
CA LYS A 33 -1.88 -13.36 7.22
C LYS A 33 -0.96 -12.21 7.61
N VAL A 34 0.01 -11.88 6.76
CA VAL A 34 0.88 -10.70 6.95
C VAL A 34 0.04 -9.44 7.01
N ILE A 35 -0.89 -9.25 6.07
CA ILE A 35 -1.76 -8.07 6.01
C ILE A 35 -2.65 -7.98 7.24
N ALA A 36 -3.26 -9.10 7.66
CA ALA A 36 -4.10 -9.14 8.85
C ALA A 36 -3.31 -8.79 10.12
N TYR A 37 -2.08 -9.30 10.24
CA TYR A 37 -1.17 -8.96 11.34
C TYR A 37 -0.79 -7.48 11.33
N LEU A 38 -0.28 -6.98 10.20
CA LEU A 38 0.14 -5.58 10.06
C LEU A 38 -1.01 -4.61 10.33
N SER A 39 -2.20 -4.89 9.77
CA SER A 39 -3.38 -4.04 9.98
C SER A 39 -3.84 -3.98 11.45
N LYS A 40 -3.50 -5.00 12.25
CA LYS A 40 -3.87 -5.08 13.66
C LYS A 40 -2.80 -4.52 14.60
N GLU A 41 -1.54 -4.85 14.33
CA GLU A 41 -0.43 -4.63 15.27
C GLU A 41 0.44 -3.42 14.87
N GLU A 42 0.41 -2.98 13.60
CA GLU A 42 1.22 -1.87 13.11
C GLU A 42 0.35 -0.66 12.76
N PRO A 43 0.17 0.31 13.68
CA PRO A 43 -0.70 1.47 13.45
C PRO A 43 -0.20 2.40 12.33
N ASP A 44 1.08 2.31 11.97
CA ASP A 44 1.67 3.06 10.87
C ASP A 44 1.55 2.35 9.52
N PHE A 45 1.07 1.10 9.48
CA PHE A 45 0.76 0.41 8.24
C PHE A 45 -0.52 0.98 7.65
N LEU A 46 -0.45 1.48 6.40
CA LEU A 46 -1.58 2.14 5.75
C LEU A 46 -2.34 1.19 4.83
N HIS A 47 -1.64 0.62 3.85
CA HIS A 47 -2.20 -0.33 2.91
C HIS A 47 -1.11 -1.06 2.13
N ILE A 48 -1.50 -2.12 1.43
CA ILE A 48 -0.67 -2.81 0.45
C ILE A 48 -1.45 -3.04 -0.84
N GLU A 49 -0.76 -2.92 -1.97
CA GLU A 49 -1.28 -3.29 -3.29
C GLU A 49 -0.42 -4.43 -3.83
N ILE A 50 -1.04 -5.56 -4.20
CA ILE A 50 -0.35 -6.71 -4.79
C ILE A 50 -0.77 -6.83 -6.24
N MET A 51 0.21 -6.85 -7.15
CA MET A 51 0.02 -6.94 -8.58
C MET A 51 0.77 -8.14 -9.14
N ARG A 52 0.19 -8.74 -10.18
CA ARG A 52 0.90 -9.70 -11.04
C ARG A 52 1.57 -8.93 -12.18
N VAL A 53 2.81 -9.29 -12.49
CA VAL A 53 3.52 -8.71 -13.65
C VAL A 53 2.91 -9.28 -14.93
N ASP A 54 2.53 -8.40 -15.85
CA ASP A 54 1.94 -8.82 -17.12
C ASP A 54 2.91 -9.72 -17.92
N GLY A 55 2.35 -10.75 -18.57
CA GLY A 55 3.14 -11.77 -19.28
C GLY A 55 4.01 -12.67 -18.39
N SER A 56 3.96 -12.56 -17.06
CA SER A 56 4.78 -13.37 -16.14
C SER A 56 3.93 -13.91 -14.97
N PRO A 57 3.33 -15.11 -15.11
CA PRO A 57 2.33 -15.62 -14.15
C PRO A 57 2.87 -15.82 -12.71
N ASN A 58 4.17 -16.06 -12.57
CA ASN A 58 4.83 -16.29 -11.27
C ASN A 58 5.58 -15.06 -10.74
N LYS A 59 5.49 -13.91 -11.42
CA LYS A 59 6.12 -12.67 -10.95
C LYS A 59 5.08 -11.77 -10.33
N LEU A 60 5.31 -11.41 -9.08
CA LEU A 60 4.48 -10.50 -8.32
C LEU A 60 5.29 -9.27 -7.98
N ARG A 61 4.60 -8.13 -7.92
CA ARG A 61 5.09 -6.91 -7.29
C ARG A 61 4.08 -6.46 -6.28
N TYR A 62 4.54 -5.96 -5.15
CA TYR A 62 3.64 -5.32 -4.23
C TYR A 62 4.24 -4.04 -3.65
N LEU A 63 3.37 -3.10 -3.35
CA LEU A 63 3.71 -1.81 -2.80
C LEU A 63 3.06 -1.70 -1.43
N GLU A 64 3.87 -1.62 -0.38
CA GLU A 64 3.42 -1.37 0.98
C GLU A 64 3.54 0.12 1.28
N HIS A 65 2.56 0.70 1.96
CA HIS A 65 2.58 2.11 2.33
C HIS A 65 2.57 2.28 3.85
N TRP A 66 3.46 3.16 4.32
CA TRP A 66 3.73 3.34 5.73
C TRP A 66 3.74 4.83 6.10
N ALA A 67 3.12 5.15 7.24
CA ALA A 67 3.20 6.46 7.90
C ALA A 67 4.42 6.59 8.82
N LYS A 68 5.48 5.80 8.56
CA LYS A 68 6.67 5.70 9.40
C LYS A 68 7.94 6.13 8.67
N PRO A 69 8.90 6.78 9.36
CA PRO A 69 10.24 7.01 8.81
C PRO A 69 10.97 5.70 8.49
N PHE A 70 11.84 5.73 7.47
CA PHE A 70 12.57 4.56 6.98
C PHE A 70 13.43 3.86 8.04
N ASP A 71 14.16 4.62 8.85
CA ASP A 71 15.07 4.08 9.87
C ASP A 71 14.32 3.28 10.93
N VAL A 72 13.13 3.75 11.30
CA VAL A 72 12.26 3.05 12.24
C VAL A 72 11.62 1.82 11.57
N LEU A 73 11.11 1.96 10.34
CA LEU A 73 10.52 0.84 9.60
C LEU A 73 11.53 -0.30 9.39
N ALA A 74 12.74 0.03 8.92
CA ALA A 74 13.78 -0.97 8.66
C ALA A 74 14.20 -1.70 9.95
N LYS A 75 14.28 -1.00 11.08
CA LYS A 75 14.64 -1.59 12.37
C LYS A 75 13.53 -2.50 12.91
N ASP A 76 12.29 -2.05 12.84
CA ASP A 76 11.16 -2.79 13.40
C ASP A 76 10.89 -4.04 12.58
N THR A 77 10.91 -3.95 11.25
CA THR A 77 10.77 -5.13 10.37
C THR A 77 11.87 -6.16 10.60
N ALA A 78 13.12 -5.72 10.79
CA ALA A 78 14.24 -6.64 11.03
C ALA A 78 14.18 -7.36 12.38
N SER A 79 13.52 -6.76 13.38
CA SER A 79 13.47 -7.27 14.75
C SER A 79 12.14 -7.94 15.12
N ASN A 80 11.13 -7.88 14.26
CA ASN A 80 9.78 -8.41 14.52
C ASN A 80 9.73 -9.94 14.32
N PRO A 81 9.59 -10.74 15.40
CA PRO A 81 9.63 -12.21 15.30
C PRO A 81 8.50 -12.78 14.45
N GLN A 82 7.30 -12.22 14.52
CA GLN A 82 6.14 -12.72 13.78
C GLN A 82 6.29 -12.45 12.28
N LEU A 83 6.83 -11.28 11.90
CA LEU A 83 7.16 -11.01 10.50
C LEU A 83 8.23 -11.98 10.01
N ASN A 84 9.28 -12.24 10.81
CA ASN A 84 10.31 -13.22 10.45
C ASN A 84 9.74 -14.63 10.22
N GLU A 85 8.75 -15.07 11.01
CA GLU A 85 8.06 -16.35 10.76
C GLU A 85 7.34 -16.38 9.41
N PHE A 86 6.62 -15.32 9.05
CA PHE A 86 5.98 -15.23 7.74
C PHE A 86 7.00 -15.21 6.61
N MET A 87 8.11 -14.49 6.79
CA MET A 87 9.20 -14.43 5.80
C MET A 87 9.83 -15.81 5.59
N ASN A 88 10.10 -16.55 6.68
CA ASN A 88 10.63 -17.91 6.62
C ASN A 88 9.65 -18.89 5.94
N ALA A 89 8.33 -18.69 6.11
CA ALA A 89 7.32 -19.48 5.42
C ALA A 89 7.22 -19.15 3.92
N MET A 90 7.45 -17.89 3.54
CA MET A 90 7.44 -17.45 2.14
C MET A 90 8.71 -17.82 1.37
N ASP A 91 9.86 -17.87 2.04
CA ASP A 91 11.17 -18.04 1.39
C ASP A 91 11.27 -19.30 0.50
N PRO A 92 10.76 -20.49 0.90
CA PRO A 92 10.77 -21.68 0.05
C PRO A 92 9.89 -21.59 -1.21
N LEU A 93 9.00 -20.59 -1.28
CA LEU A 93 8.10 -20.38 -2.42
C LEU A 93 8.76 -19.53 -3.52
N LEU A 94 9.86 -18.86 -3.19
CA LEU A 94 10.58 -17.95 -4.07
C LEU A 94 11.54 -18.74 -4.97
N ALA A 95 11.46 -18.52 -6.28
CA ALA A 95 12.45 -19.02 -7.23
C ALA A 95 13.74 -18.19 -7.22
N GLU A 96 13.67 -16.94 -6.76
CA GLU A 96 14.78 -15.99 -6.72
C GLU A 96 14.69 -15.15 -5.45
N LYS A 97 15.82 -14.59 -5.00
CA LYS A 97 15.82 -13.63 -3.89
C LYS A 97 14.94 -12.43 -4.24
N ARG A 98 14.11 -12.00 -3.29
CA ARG A 98 13.29 -10.79 -3.43
C ARG A 98 14.14 -9.54 -3.64
N SER A 99 13.63 -8.65 -4.48
CA SER A 99 14.14 -7.27 -4.58
C SER A 99 13.27 -6.36 -3.71
N VAL A 100 13.89 -5.50 -2.92
CA VAL A 100 13.21 -4.55 -2.03
C VAL A 100 13.76 -3.15 -2.32
N GLU A 101 12.87 -2.22 -2.64
CA GLU A 101 13.19 -0.82 -2.90
C GLU A 101 12.37 0.08 -1.97
N PHE A 102 13.05 1.02 -1.32
CA PHE A 102 12.42 1.99 -0.41
C PHE A 102 12.20 3.32 -1.13
N LEU A 103 10.94 3.70 -1.29
CA LEU A 103 10.51 4.88 -2.01
C LEU A 103 10.01 5.92 -1.00
N ARG A 104 10.66 7.09 -0.95
CA ARG A 104 10.16 8.22 -0.16
C ARG A 104 8.99 8.87 -0.91
N SER A 105 7.86 9.03 -0.23
CA SER A 105 6.72 9.74 -0.80
C SER A 105 6.97 11.25 -0.77
N PHE A 106 6.64 11.94 -1.86
CA PHE A 106 6.58 13.40 -1.86
C PHE A 106 5.33 13.88 -1.11
N GLY A 107 5.47 14.95 -0.33
CA GLY A 107 4.34 15.71 0.18
C GLY A 107 3.79 16.71 -0.85
N GLY A 108 2.56 17.16 -0.67
CA GLY A 108 1.99 18.28 -1.43
C GLY A 108 0.61 18.01 -2.04
N PRO A 109 0.02 19.00 -2.74
CA PRO A 109 -1.36 18.93 -3.28
C PRO A 109 -1.60 17.80 -4.28
N TRP A 110 -0.52 17.29 -4.87
CA TRP A 110 -0.49 16.20 -5.86
C TRP A 110 -0.40 14.81 -5.24
N ALA A 111 0.00 14.71 -3.96
CA ALA A 111 0.03 13.44 -3.25
C ALA A 111 -1.42 13.02 -2.96
N ARG A 112 -1.96 12.13 -3.80
CA ARG A 112 -3.34 11.64 -3.68
C ARG A 112 -3.52 10.58 -2.61
N THR A 113 -2.44 10.11 -1.98
CA THR A 113 -2.48 9.32 -0.74
C THR A 113 -2.96 10.20 0.42
N ARG A 114 -4.25 10.55 0.37
CA ARG A 114 -5.00 11.20 1.45
C ARG A 114 -4.95 10.29 2.66
N ASP A 115 -4.21 10.73 3.68
CA ASP A 115 -4.27 10.40 5.11
C ASP A 115 -5.25 9.28 5.53
N GLY A 116 -5.06 8.04 5.07
CA GLY A 116 -5.74 6.82 5.57
C GLY A 116 -7.28 6.85 5.68
N THR A 117 -7.94 7.93 5.29
CA THR A 117 -9.37 8.14 5.41
C THR A 117 -9.94 7.86 4.04
N PHE A 118 -10.26 6.59 3.83
CA PHE A 118 -11.42 6.25 3.02
C PHE A 118 -12.62 6.92 3.70
N SER A 119 -12.81 8.21 3.42
CA SER A 119 -14.05 8.89 3.72
C SER A 119 -15.10 8.02 3.07
N LYS A 120 -15.93 7.35 3.86
CA LYS A 120 -17.13 6.68 3.34
C LYS A 120 -17.71 7.66 2.33
N ILE A 121 -17.70 7.28 1.06
CA ILE A 121 -18.50 8.00 0.08
C ILE A 121 -19.91 7.76 0.60
N ARG A 122 -20.42 8.75 1.34
CA ARG A 122 -21.82 8.81 1.70
C ARG A 122 -22.47 9.05 0.35
N CYS A 123 -22.88 7.96 -0.29
CA CYS A 123 -23.74 8.02 -1.43
C CYS A 123 -25.00 8.73 -0.91
N MET A 124 -25.05 10.05 -1.08
CA MET A 124 -26.30 10.77 -0.97
C MET A 124 -27.07 10.38 -2.22
N LEU A 125 -27.70 9.21 -2.17
CA LEU A 125 -28.90 8.97 -2.95
C LEU A 125 -29.86 10.06 -2.50
N THR A 126 -29.89 11.14 -3.26
CA THR A 126 -31.01 12.06 -3.25
C THR A 126 -32.24 11.20 -3.57
N PRO A 127 -33.26 11.12 -2.71
CA PRO A 127 -34.49 10.46 -3.09
C PRO A 127 -35.01 11.11 -4.37
N PRO A 128 -35.58 10.34 -5.31
CA PRO A 128 -36.07 10.90 -6.56
C PRO A 128 -37.29 11.75 -6.26
N GLY A 129 -37.09 13.07 -6.19
CA GLY A 129 -38.18 14.01 -5.95
C GLY A 129 -37.70 15.31 -5.33
N GLU A 130 -36.92 16.09 -6.09
CA GLU A 130 -36.95 17.56 -6.09
C GLU A 130 -35.85 18.07 -7.02
N ALA A 131 -36.11 18.01 -8.33
CA ALA A 131 -35.40 18.86 -9.28
C ALA A 131 -35.93 20.29 -9.09
N SER A 132 -35.34 21.05 -8.16
CA SER A 132 -35.57 22.49 -8.07
C SER A 132 -34.58 23.22 -8.98
N LEU A 133 -35.15 23.87 -9.99
CA LEU A 133 -34.50 24.71 -10.99
C LEU A 133 -33.68 25.83 -10.33
N LEU A 134 -32.35 25.77 -10.45
CA LEU A 134 -31.49 26.96 -10.33
C LEU A 134 -30.51 27.01 -11.50
N SER A 135 -30.97 27.76 -12.51
CA SER A 135 -30.24 28.52 -13.54
C SER A 135 -28.71 28.49 -13.51
N LEU A 136 -28.12 27.92 -14.57
CA LEU A 136 -26.78 28.23 -15.04
C LEU A 136 -26.78 29.60 -15.75
N PRO A 137 -25.91 30.56 -15.41
CA PRO A 137 -25.63 31.69 -16.30
C PRO A 137 -24.74 31.24 -17.47
N GLY A 138 -25.05 31.80 -18.65
CA GLY A 138 -24.52 31.48 -19.98
C GLY A 138 -22.99 31.43 -20.10
N ALA A 139 -22.46 30.57 -20.96
CA ALA A 139 -22.54 30.55 -22.43
C ALA A 139 -21.26 31.13 -23.04
N TYR A 140 -20.56 30.28 -23.78
CA TYR A 140 -19.50 30.59 -24.71
C TYR A 140 -19.93 31.66 -25.72
N SER A 141 -19.04 32.61 -26.00
CA SER A 141 -18.79 33.21 -27.32
C SER A 141 -17.34 33.66 -27.36
#